data_AF-A0A3S0CZG3-F1
#
_entry.id   AF-A0A3S0CZG3-F1
#
_cell.length_a   1.000
_cell.length_b   1.000
_cell.length_c   1.000
_cell.angle_alpha   90.00
_cell.angle_beta   90.00
_cell.angle_gamma   90.00
#
_symmetry.space_group_name_H-M   'P 1'
#
loop_
_entity.id
_entity.type
_entity.pdbx_description
1 polymer ?
#
loop_
_entity_poly.entity_id
_entity_poly.type
_entity_poly.pdbx_seq_one_letter_code
_entity_poly.pdbx_strand_id
1 'polypeptide(L)'
;MNRRPLVIAAAVAAVVATAAFALPNLPPNPLTDPITDQVFQEESRRYPTAADAPRRGPEAFTLPSWVPGDARDIRIHARTTGGEARLIRFTLGSTPLDGPQCRAGAPKRPRGRELDAKWWPRGIRPQERPECRDAHQYQVAVRGRHVYAWTDGTPSPGAASGRSIPAVAR
;
A
#
# COMPACT_ATOMS: atom_id res chain seq x y z
N MET A 1 50.25 32.74 5.82
CA MET A 1 49.86 31.31 5.69
C MET A 1 48.34 31.19 5.79
N ASN A 2 47.73 30.78 4.68
CA ASN A 2 46.30 30.89 4.35
C ASN A 2 45.43 29.88 5.12
N ARG A 3 44.59 30.37 6.03
CA ARG A 3 43.54 29.59 6.72
C ARG A 3 42.20 29.74 6.03
N ARG A 4 42.04 29.28 4.78
CA ARG A 4 40.79 29.44 4.01
C ARG A 4 40.33 28.29 3.08
N PRO A 5 40.64 26.99 3.29
CA PRO A 5 39.95 25.94 2.52
C PRO A 5 38.92 25.11 3.31
N LEU A 6 38.93 25.12 4.65
CA LEU A 6 38.14 24.14 5.43
C LEU A 6 36.69 24.54 5.75
N VAL A 7 36.31 25.80 5.55
CA VAL A 7 34.95 26.26 5.90
C VAL A 7 33.93 25.97 4.79
N ILE A 8 34.38 25.69 3.57
CA ILE A 8 33.47 25.47 2.42
C ILE A 8 32.98 24.02 2.34
N ALA A 9 33.72 23.05 2.89
CA ALA A 9 33.31 21.64 2.85
C ALA A 9 32.14 21.30 3.79
N ALA A 10 31.93 22.08 4.86
CA ALA A 10 30.86 21.83 5.83
C ALA A 10 29.48 22.38 5.40
N ALA A 11 29.45 23.36 4.49
CA ALA A 11 28.20 24.00 4.07
C ALA A 11 27.44 23.18 3.00
N VAL A 12 28.11 22.32 2.23
CA VAL A 12 27.47 21.52 1.18
C VAL A 12 26.76 20.28 1.76
N ALA A 13 27.21 19.75 2.90
CA ALA A 13 26.59 18.58 3.53
C ALA A 13 25.26 18.91 4.25
N ALA A 14 25.07 20.16 4.70
CA ALA A 14 23.86 20.55 5.44
C ALA A 14 22.66 20.91 4.54
N VAL A 15 22.88 21.23 3.26
CA VAL A 15 21.80 21.59 2.33
C VAL A 15 21.19 20.37 1.62
N VAL A 16 21.90 19.23 1.57
CA VAL A 16 21.36 18.01 0.93
C VAL A 16 20.41 17.25 1.87
N ALA A 17 20.53 17.42 3.19
CA ALA A 17 19.66 16.75 4.15
C ALA A 17 18.24 17.35 4.26
N THR A 18 18.03 18.60 3.86
CA THR A 18 16.72 19.27 3.94
C THR A 18 15.89 19.18 2.67
N ALA A 19 16.48 18.80 1.53
CA ALA A 19 15.73 18.62 0.28
C ALA A 19 14.95 17.29 0.22
N ALA A 20 15.29 16.31 1.06
CA ALA A 20 14.59 15.02 1.10
C ALA A 20 13.13 15.14 1.55
N PHE A 21 12.76 16.20 2.27
CA PHE A 21 11.39 16.44 2.72
C PHE A 21 10.52 17.23 1.73
N ALA A 22 11.09 17.67 0.59
CA ALA A 22 10.38 18.51 -0.38
C ALA A 22 10.04 17.82 -1.72
N LEU A 23 10.33 16.52 -1.88
CA LEU A 23 10.25 15.85 -3.19
C LEU A 23 9.20 14.71 -3.30
N PRO A 24 7.94 14.87 -2.86
CA PRO A 24 6.94 13.81 -3.04
C PRO A 24 6.44 13.66 -4.49
N ASN A 25 6.96 14.42 -5.48
CA ASN A 25 6.42 14.45 -6.85
C ASN A 25 7.47 14.24 -7.97
N LEU A 26 8.62 13.63 -7.68
CA LEU A 26 9.53 13.22 -8.77
C LEU A 26 9.04 11.93 -9.44
N PRO A 27 9.12 11.81 -10.78
CA PRO A 27 8.84 10.57 -11.48
C PRO A 27 9.71 9.42 -10.91
N PRO A 28 9.32 8.15 -11.13
CA PRO A 28 10.11 7.00 -10.73
C PRO A 28 11.56 7.21 -11.15
N ASN A 29 12.47 7.23 -10.17
CA ASN A 29 13.88 7.42 -10.46
C ASN A 29 14.65 6.39 -9.64
N PRO A 30 15.64 5.73 -10.26
CA PRO A 30 16.39 4.64 -9.64
C PRO A 30 17.26 5.07 -8.45
N LEU A 31 17.32 6.38 -8.15
CA LEU A 31 18.13 6.93 -7.06
C LEU A 31 17.35 7.03 -5.75
N THR A 32 16.04 7.32 -5.80
CA THR A 32 15.22 7.47 -4.60
C THR A 32 14.52 6.19 -4.15
N ASP A 33 14.17 5.33 -5.10
CA ASP A 33 13.43 4.10 -4.83
C ASP A 33 14.17 3.16 -3.85
N PRO A 34 15.49 2.89 -3.96
CA PRO A 34 16.20 2.05 -2.98
C PRO A 34 16.30 2.66 -1.58
N ILE A 35 16.27 4.00 -1.46
CA ILE A 35 16.29 4.68 -0.15
C ILE A 35 14.93 4.51 0.53
N THR A 36 13.84 4.65 -0.22
CA THR A 36 12.48 4.40 0.29
C THR A 36 12.34 2.96 0.75
N ASP A 37 12.78 2.00 -0.06
CA ASP A 37 12.72 0.57 0.25
C ASP A 37 13.52 0.24 1.53
N GLN A 38 14.74 0.79 1.66
CA GLN A 38 15.63 0.47 2.78
C GLN A 38 15.27 1.17 4.09
N VAL A 39 14.86 2.44 4.03
CA VAL A 39 14.55 3.26 5.23
C VAL A 39 13.13 3.01 5.72
N PHE A 40 12.17 2.91 4.80
CA PHE A 40 10.76 2.80 5.16
C PHE A 40 10.23 1.37 5.09
N GLN A 41 11.01 0.44 4.54
CA GLN A 41 10.62 -0.97 4.41
C GLN A 41 9.27 -1.06 3.72
N GLU A 42 9.17 -0.42 2.56
CA GLU A 42 7.97 -0.31 1.72
C GLU A 42 8.37 -0.72 0.31
N GLU A 43 7.58 -1.56 -0.37
CA GLU A 43 7.88 -2.01 -1.73
C GLU A 43 6.61 -1.87 -2.59
N SER A 44 6.81 -1.52 -3.88
CA SER A 44 5.73 -1.43 -4.88
C SER A 44 5.83 -2.51 -5.93
N ARG A 45 4.72 -3.18 -6.23
CA ARG A 45 4.60 -4.12 -7.36
C ARG A 45 3.49 -3.73 -8.30
N ARG A 46 3.68 -4.04 -9.57
CA ARG A 46 2.70 -3.81 -10.64
C ARG A 46 2.46 -5.09 -11.41
N TYR A 47 1.19 -5.38 -11.65
CA TYR A 47 0.72 -6.52 -12.43
C TYR A 47 -0.19 -6.03 -13.56
N PRO A 48 0.04 -6.43 -14.81
CA PRO A 48 -0.80 -6.03 -15.93
C PRO A 48 -2.26 -6.48 -15.76
N THR A 49 -2.47 -7.69 -15.27
CA THR A 49 -3.79 -8.30 -15.05
C THR A 49 -3.88 -9.00 -13.68
N ALA A 50 -5.10 -9.34 -13.26
CA ALA A 50 -5.33 -10.12 -12.05
C ALA A 50 -4.79 -11.55 -12.10
N ALA A 51 -4.54 -12.09 -13.30
CA ALA A 51 -3.92 -13.41 -13.48
C ALA A 51 -2.40 -13.38 -13.21
N ASP A 52 -1.76 -12.22 -13.40
CA ASP A 52 -0.32 -12.05 -13.18
C ASP A 52 0.02 -11.82 -11.69
N ALA A 53 -1.00 -11.44 -10.89
CA ALA A 53 -0.83 -11.16 -9.47
C ALA A 53 -0.91 -12.44 -8.63
N PRO A 54 -0.01 -12.65 -7.65
CA PRO A 54 -0.07 -13.80 -6.76
C PRO A 54 -1.41 -13.90 -6.02
N ARG A 55 -1.99 -15.09 -5.95
CA ARG A 55 -3.16 -15.40 -5.12
C ARG A 55 -2.81 -16.16 -3.83
N ARG A 56 -1.53 -16.54 -3.69
CA ARG A 56 -0.94 -17.24 -2.54
C ARG A 56 0.48 -16.75 -2.33
N GLY A 57 0.97 -16.83 -1.10
CA GLY A 57 2.34 -16.44 -0.73
C GLY A 57 2.34 -15.33 0.31
N PRO A 58 3.41 -14.50 0.35
CA PRO A 58 3.50 -13.39 1.28
C PRO A 58 2.31 -12.45 1.14
N GLU A 59 1.69 -12.11 2.28
CA GLU A 59 0.45 -11.36 2.30
C GLU A 59 0.58 -9.97 1.66
N ALA A 60 1.72 -9.32 1.83
CA ALA A 60 1.99 -7.97 1.31
C ALA A 60 1.63 -7.80 -0.17
N PHE A 61 1.85 -8.82 -1.01
CA PHE A 61 1.64 -8.75 -2.47
C PHE A 61 0.64 -9.77 -3.02
N THR A 62 -0.07 -10.47 -2.14
CA THR A 62 -1.11 -11.41 -2.55
C THR A 62 -2.42 -10.68 -2.82
N LEU A 63 -2.98 -10.82 -4.01
CA LEU A 63 -4.20 -10.12 -4.41
C LEU A 63 -5.43 -10.64 -3.63
N PRO A 64 -6.19 -9.75 -2.96
CA PRO A 64 -7.41 -10.14 -2.26
C PRO A 64 -8.41 -10.86 -3.17
N SER A 65 -9.17 -11.77 -2.59
CA SER A 65 -10.20 -12.55 -3.30
C SER A 65 -11.33 -11.70 -3.88
N TRP A 66 -11.65 -10.56 -3.26
CA TRP A 66 -12.67 -9.62 -3.74
C TRP A 66 -12.25 -8.84 -4.99
N VAL A 67 -10.97 -8.85 -5.38
CA VAL A 67 -10.52 -8.18 -6.61
C VAL A 67 -10.97 -9.01 -7.83
N PRO A 68 -11.77 -8.42 -8.74
CA PRO A 68 -12.29 -9.14 -9.90
C PRO A 68 -11.19 -9.75 -10.78
N GLY A 69 -11.49 -10.91 -11.37
CA GLY A 69 -10.53 -11.63 -12.23
C GLY A 69 -10.20 -10.93 -13.55
N ASP A 70 -11.05 -10.00 -14.00
CA ASP A 70 -10.84 -9.18 -15.20
C ASP A 70 -10.20 -7.81 -14.90
N ALA A 71 -9.78 -7.55 -13.65
CA ALA A 71 -9.11 -6.32 -13.27
C ALA A 71 -7.73 -6.17 -13.96
N ARG A 72 -7.38 -4.92 -14.28
CA ARG A 72 -6.16 -4.53 -15.01
C ARG A 72 -5.40 -3.41 -14.32
N ASP A 73 -4.13 -3.22 -14.69
CA ASP A 73 -3.22 -2.21 -14.12
C ASP A 73 -3.22 -2.24 -12.58
N ILE A 74 -3.00 -3.44 -12.03
CA ILE A 74 -2.98 -3.66 -10.59
C ILE A 74 -1.65 -3.14 -10.05
N ARG A 75 -1.73 -2.32 -9.01
CA ARG A 75 -0.59 -1.79 -8.27
C ARG A 75 -0.80 -2.10 -6.81
N ILE A 76 0.20 -2.69 -6.17
CA ILE A 76 0.20 -2.97 -4.74
C ILE A 76 1.42 -2.26 -4.16
N HIS A 77 1.22 -1.52 -3.08
CA HIS A 77 2.29 -0.92 -2.31
C HIS A 77 2.09 -1.28 -0.85
N ALA A 78 3.09 -1.89 -0.22
CA ALA A 78 2.95 -2.48 1.10
C ALA A 78 4.24 -2.33 1.89
N ARG A 79 4.15 -2.41 3.22
CA ARG A 79 5.35 -2.58 4.04
C ARG A 79 5.95 -3.96 3.80
N THR A 80 7.27 -4.06 3.64
CA THR A 80 8.01 -5.33 3.57
C THR A 80 8.15 -5.97 4.96
N THR A 81 8.10 -5.16 6.03
CA THR A 81 8.04 -5.62 7.42
C THR A 81 6.61 -5.52 7.96
N GLY A 82 6.11 -6.61 8.56
CA GLY A 82 4.70 -6.72 8.99
C GLY A 82 3.76 -7.07 7.84
N GLY A 83 3.82 -6.38 6.70
CA GLY A 83 3.08 -6.75 5.48
C GLY A 83 1.55 -6.63 5.58
N GLU A 84 1.01 -6.27 6.74
CA GLU A 84 -0.44 -6.22 6.96
C GLU A 84 -1.05 -4.93 6.39
N ALA A 85 -0.29 -3.81 6.45
CA ALA A 85 -0.70 -2.54 5.87
C ALA A 85 -0.33 -2.45 4.38
N ARG A 86 -1.32 -2.14 3.53
CA ARG A 86 -1.12 -2.03 2.08
C ARG A 86 -2.11 -1.10 1.38
N LEU A 87 -1.66 -0.55 0.26
CA LEU A 87 -2.41 0.20 -0.72
C LEU A 87 -2.55 -0.64 -1.99
N ILE A 88 -3.75 -0.65 -2.58
CA ILE A 88 -4.03 -1.34 -3.84
C ILE A 88 -4.76 -0.38 -4.77
N ARG A 89 -4.30 -0.29 -6.02
CA ARG A 89 -5.04 0.37 -7.11
C ARG A 89 -5.21 -0.59 -8.26
N PHE A 90 -6.37 -0.57 -8.90
CA PHE A 90 -6.60 -1.28 -10.15
C PHE A 90 -7.68 -0.58 -10.98
N THR A 91 -7.83 -1.05 -12.22
CA THR A 91 -8.88 -0.65 -13.14
C THR A 91 -9.87 -1.80 -13.29
N LEU A 92 -11.15 -1.53 -13.04
CA LEU A 92 -12.25 -2.47 -13.23
C LEU A 92 -12.39 -2.84 -14.72
N GLY A 93 -12.62 -4.12 -14.96
CA GLY A 93 -13.09 -4.62 -16.25
C GLY A 93 -14.60 -4.46 -16.39
N SER A 94 -15.25 -5.47 -16.93
CA SER A 94 -16.71 -5.56 -17.00
C SER A 94 -17.35 -5.94 -15.67
N THR A 95 -16.61 -6.63 -14.81
CA THR A 95 -17.12 -7.13 -13.53
C THR A 95 -17.19 -5.99 -12.51
N PRO A 96 -18.39 -5.66 -11.99
CA PRO A 96 -18.54 -4.63 -10.97
C PRO A 96 -17.92 -5.04 -9.62
N LEU A 97 -17.70 -4.04 -8.76
CA LEU A 97 -17.22 -4.24 -7.39
C LEU A 97 -18.39 -4.35 -6.40
N ASP A 98 -19.24 -5.35 -6.59
CA ASP A 98 -20.47 -5.59 -5.83
C ASP A 98 -20.56 -7.01 -5.24
N GLY A 99 -19.44 -7.74 -5.26
CA GLY A 99 -19.35 -9.06 -4.65
C GLY A 99 -19.71 -9.04 -3.16
N PRO A 100 -20.14 -10.18 -2.58
CA PRO A 100 -20.67 -10.27 -1.21
C PRO A 100 -19.69 -9.81 -0.12
N GLN A 101 -18.40 -9.76 -0.46
CA GLN A 101 -17.29 -9.32 0.36
C GLN A 101 -17.21 -7.79 0.51
N CYS A 102 -17.81 -7.02 -0.40
CA CYS A 102 -17.80 -5.56 -0.42
C CYS A 102 -19.18 -5.02 -0.04
N ARG A 103 -19.33 -4.46 1.18
CA ARG A 103 -20.64 -4.06 1.73
C ARG A 103 -20.67 -2.62 2.21
N ALA A 104 -21.82 -1.96 2.04
CA ALA A 104 -22.14 -0.74 2.78
C ALA A 104 -21.88 -0.87 4.30
N GLY A 105 -21.41 0.20 4.95
CA GLY A 105 -20.61 0.21 6.19
C GLY A 105 -19.98 1.59 6.44
N ALA A 106 -19.28 1.76 7.56
CA ALA A 106 -18.67 3.05 7.90
C ALA A 106 -17.22 3.13 7.38
N PRO A 107 -16.84 4.19 6.65
CA PRO A 107 -15.45 4.42 6.28
C PRO A 107 -14.56 4.52 7.52
N LYS A 108 -13.46 3.75 7.55
CA LYS A 108 -12.42 3.89 8.58
C LYS A 108 -11.25 4.68 8.04
N ARG A 109 -10.73 5.61 8.85
CA ARG A 109 -9.44 6.22 8.53
C ARG A 109 -8.34 5.16 8.62
N PRO A 110 -7.35 5.17 7.71
CA PRO A 110 -6.15 4.36 7.89
C PRO A 110 -5.55 4.64 9.27
N ARG A 111 -5.23 3.60 10.04
CA ARG A 111 -4.45 3.72 11.28
C ARG A 111 -2.98 3.50 10.97
N GLY A 112 -2.10 4.16 11.72
CA GLY A 112 -0.64 4.04 11.58
C GLY A 112 -0.02 5.05 10.61
N ARG A 113 1.30 4.92 10.39
CA ARG A 113 2.03 5.76 9.42
C ARG A 113 1.47 5.50 8.03
N GLU A 114 1.06 6.58 7.36
CA GLU A 114 0.51 6.53 6.01
C GLU A 114 1.57 5.96 5.05
N LEU A 115 1.14 5.00 4.23
CA LEU A 115 1.95 4.45 3.15
C LEU A 115 2.07 5.52 2.05
N ASP A 116 3.28 5.75 1.54
CA ASP A 116 3.52 6.81 0.57
C ASP A 116 3.78 6.24 -0.83
N ALA A 117 2.70 5.88 -1.50
CA ALA A 117 2.77 5.52 -2.91
C ALA A 117 2.56 6.76 -3.79
N LYS A 118 3.53 7.07 -4.66
CA LYS A 118 3.45 8.19 -5.63
C LYS A 118 2.18 8.18 -6.51
N TRP A 119 1.62 7.00 -6.76
CA TRP A 119 0.40 6.81 -7.56
C TRP A 119 -0.90 6.88 -6.74
N TRP A 120 -0.79 7.01 -5.42
CA TRP A 120 -1.93 7.17 -4.53
C TRP A 120 -2.46 8.60 -4.65
N PRO A 121 -3.78 8.79 -4.82
CA PRO A 121 -4.33 10.13 -4.97
C PRO A 121 -4.26 10.88 -3.64
N ARG A 122 -3.76 12.11 -3.69
CA ARG A 122 -3.84 13.04 -2.57
C ARG A 122 -5.31 13.33 -2.27
N GLY A 123 -5.73 13.04 -1.03
CA GLY A 123 -7.10 13.33 -0.58
C GLY A 123 -8.15 12.39 -1.16
N ILE A 124 -8.04 11.09 -0.87
CA ILE A 124 -9.20 10.19 -0.99
C ILE A 124 -10.22 10.60 0.07
N ARG A 125 -11.16 11.48 -0.32
CA ARG A 125 -12.40 11.61 0.43
C ARG A 125 -13.07 10.24 0.42
N PRO A 126 -13.57 9.74 1.56
CA PRO A 126 -14.28 8.47 1.66
C PRO A 126 -15.64 8.58 0.96
N GLN A 127 -15.62 8.69 -0.37
CA GLN A 127 -16.77 8.57 -1.22
C GLN A 127 -16.79 7.12 -1.70
N GLU A 128 -17.65 6.35 -1.01
CA GLU A 128 -18.38 5.18 -1.53
C GLU A 128 -17.47 4.09 -2.17
N ARG A 129 -17.10 3.03 -1.45
CA ARG A 129 -17.95 1.97 -0.91
C ARG A 129 -17.33 1.43 0.39
N PRO A 130 -18.15 1.09 1.38
CA PRO A 130 -17.61 0.61 2.63
C PRO A 130 -17.12 -0.83 2.50
N GLU A 131 -16.16 -1.11 3.37
CA GLU A 131 -15.49 -2.37 3.63
C GLU A 131 -15.62 -3.52 2.59
N CYS A 132 -14.54 -3.77 1.84
CA CYS A 132 -14.29 -5.07 1.24
C CYS A 132 -13.52 -5.94 2.24
N ARG A 133 -13.98 -7.17 2.48
CA ARG A 133 -13.40 -8.08 3.47
C ARG A 133 -12.75 -9.29 2.81
N ASP A 134 -11.54 -9.59 3.27
CA ASP A 134 -10.86 -10.87 3.04
C ASP A 134 -10.21 -11.30 4.37
N ALA A 135 -8.98 -11.82 4.38
CA ALA A 135 -8.17 -11.94 5.60
C ALA A 135 -8.13 -10.63 6.42
N HIS A 136 -8.12 -9.49 5.73
CA HIS A 136 -8.09 -8.15 6.31
C HIS A 136 -9.27 -7.29 5.86
N GLN A 137 -9.53 -6.23 6.65
CA GLN A 137 -10.54 -5.23 6.35
C GLN A 137 -9.97 -4.17 5.39
N TYR A 138 -10.55 -4.07 4.19
CA TYR A 138 -10.17 -3.06 3.19
C TYR A 138 -11.21 -1.97 3.12
N GLN A 139 -10.78 -0.74 3.22
CA GLN A 139 -11.59 0.40 2.81
C GLN A 139 -11.40 0.63 1.31
N VAL A 140 -12.46 1.02 0.60
CA VAL A 140 -12.42 1.16 -0.85
C VAL A 140 -13.08 2.46 -1.31
N ALA A 141 -12.43 3.12 -2.27
CA ALA A 141 -12.99 4.25 -3.00
C ALA A 141 -12.97 3.94 -4.49
N VAL A 142 -14.10 4.15 -5.17
CA VAL A 142 -14.23 3.95 -6.61
C VAL A 142 -14.36 5.30 -7.31
N ARG A 143 -13.52 5.56 -8.32
CA ARG A 143 -13.54 6.78 -9.14
C ARG A 143 -13.58 6.40 -10.62
N GLY A 144 -14.76 6.46 -11.23
CA GLY A 144 -14.98 5.92 -12.57
C GLY A 144 -14.71 4.41 -12.58
N ARG A 145 -13.73 3.96 -13.37
CA ARG A 145 -13.27 2.55 -13.36
C ARG A 145 -12.09 2.29 -12.44
N HIS A 146 -11.52 3.31 -11.81
CA HIS A 146 -10.37 3.13 -10.93
C HIS A 146 -10.82 2.84 -9.52
N VAL A 147 -10.27 1.77 -8.95
CA VAL A 147 -10.51 1.38 -7.57
C VAL A 147 -9.25 1.65 -6.77
N TYR A 148 -9.43 2.23 -5.60
CA TYR A 148 -8.39 2.51 -4.62
C TYR A 148 -8.79 1.86 -3.31
N ALA A 149 -8.00 0.92 -2.84
CA ALA A 149 -8.26 0.17 -1.63
C ALA A 149 -7.09 0.25 -0.65
N TRP A 150 -7.38 0.37 0.64
CA TRP A 150 -6.36 0.42 1.68
C TRP A 150 -6.76 -0.38 2.90
N THR A 151 -5.76 -0.92 3.59
CA THR A 151 -5.92 -1.57 4.89
C THR A 151 -4.77 -1.18 5.80
N ASP A 152 -5.04 -1.14 7.11
CA ASP A 152 -4.04 -0.99 8.16
C ASP A 152 -3.57 -2.35 8.72
N GLY A 153 -4.01 -3.46 8.12
CA GLY A 153 -3.72 -4.79 8.65
C GLY A 153 -4.69 -5.26 9.72
N THR A 154 -5.80 -4.56 9.95
CA THR A 154 -6.86 -5.07 10.86
C THR A 154 -7.48 -6.34 10.27
N PRO A 155 -7.41 -7.50 10.98
CA PRO A 155 -8.02 -8.73 10.48
C PRO A 155 -9.54 -8.61 10.36
N SER A 156 -10.13 -9.28 9.37
CA SER A 156 -11.60 -9.37 9.29
C SER A 156 -12.14 -10.22 10.44
N PRO A 157 -13.33 -9.92 10.98
CA PRO A 157 -13.97 -10.79 11.98
C PRO A 157 -14.15 -12.20 11.44
N GLY A 158 -13.68 -13.21 12.17
CA GLY A 158 -13.74 -14.62 11.74
C GLY A 158 -12.65 -15.04 10.76
N ALA A 159 -11.73 -14.16 10.36
CA ALA A 159 -10.46 -14.59 9.77
C ALA A 159 -9.74 -15.43 10.82
N ALA A 160 -9.44 -16.70 10.51
CA ALA A 160 -8.73 -17.58 11.41
C ALA A 160 -7.38 -16.94 11.74
N SER A 161 -7.25 -16.37 12.94
CA SER A 161 -5.95 -16.00 13.49
C SER A 161 -5.15 -17.30 13.53
N GLY A 162 -4.09 -17.39 12.72
CA GLY A 162 -3.22 -18.56 12.57
C GLY A 162 -2.42 -18.91 13.84
N ARG A 163 -3.07 -18.95 14.99
CA ARG A 163 -2.54 -19.48 16.25
C ARG A 163 -3.51 -20.56 16.71
N SER A 164 -3.51 -21.67 15.97
CA SER A 164 -4.05 -22.94 16.44
C SER A 164 -3.26 -23.33 17.69
N ILE A 165 -3.81 -23.07 18.87
CA ILE A 165 -3.33 -23.71 20.10
C ILE A 165 -3.74 -25.18 19.97
N PRO A 166 -2.81 -26.15 19.94
CA PRO A 166 -3.21 -27.55 19.93
C PRO A 166 -3.95 -27.83 21.23
N ALA A 167 -5.21 -28.26 21.10
CA ALA A 167 -5.97 -28.79 22.22
C ALA A 167 -5.22 -30.01 22.76
N VAL A 168 -4.71 -29.90 23.97
CA VAL A 168 -4.20 -31.05 24.73
C VAL A 168 -5.40 -31.96 25.00
N ALA A 169 -5.45 -33.09 24.30
CA ALA A 169 -6.38 -34.16 24.61
C ALA A 169 -6.06 -34.69 26.01
N ARG A 170 -7.10 -34.80 26.84
CA ARG A 170 -7.09 -35.55 28.11
C ARG A 170 -7.45 -36.99 27.85
#